data_AF-A0A8J8E4P8-F1
#
_entry.id   AF-A0A8J8E4P8-F1
#
_cell.length_a   1.000
_cell.length_b   1.000
_cell.length_c   1.000
_cell.angle_alpha   90.00
_cell.angle_beta   90.00
_cell.angle_gamma   90.00
#
_symmetry.space_group_name_H-M   'P 1'
#
loop_
_entity.id
_entity.type
_entity.pdbx_description
1 polymer ?
#
loop_
_entity_poly.entity_id
_entity_poly.type
_entity_poly.pdbx_seq_one_letter_code
_entity_poly.pdbx_strand_id
1 'polypeptide(L)'
;MYKDDRILKKVDAFTTVYFVDPLAVRLVYILSKYNRISPNFITTVSLFLGVSSAISFGIGKDIFGALFYYLSFLFDCVDGKLARITGKTSLVGAFYDTLADWTVAYGIYLGIAYNSLNYEPKITYAMLLFVISKLVYIRIVHYKDKIHRSVNHKTKKDKNIDIPTFGRAKLIPDAIDWDFLIIIFPVIVKVRELRLFILIVGAIFYVLLSCANAYIIMTSLKASDNR
;
A
#
# COMPACT_ATOMS: atom_id res chain seq x y z
N MET A 1 13.78 -1.16 -22.82
CA MET A 1 13.55 -1.52 -21.40
C MET A 1 13.79 -0.26 -20.57
N TYR A 2 12.75 0.31 -19.97
CA TYR A 2 12.74 1.69 -19.43
C TYR A 2 13.80 1.88 -18.33
N LYS A 3 14.79 2.75 -18.59
CA LYS A 3 16.04 2.91 -17.82
C LYS A 3 16.17 4.29 -17.17
N ASP A 4 15.07 5.03 -17.01
CA ASP A 4 15.10 6.33 -16.36
C ASP A 4 14.86 6.19 -14.86
N ASP A 5 15.95 6.23 -14.08
CA ASP A 5 15.97 6.12 -12.62
C ASP A 5 15.18 7.23 -11.92
N ARG A 6 14.80 8.30 -12.64
CA ARG A 6 13.96 9.38 -12.11
C ARG A 6 12.50 8.97 -12.01
N ILE A 7 12.05 8.01 -12.84
CA ILE A 7 10.66 7.56 -12.90
C ILE A 7 10.43 6.44 -11.88
N LEU A 8 11.35 5.49 -11.88
CA LEU A 8 11.17 4.18 -11.27
C LEU A 8 11.92 4.10 -9.94
N LYS A 9 11.23 3.74 -8.85
CA LYS A 9 11.90 3.47 -7.57
C LYS A 9 12.88 2.31 -7.73
N LYS A 10 14.00 2.37 -7.01
CA LYS A 10 15.02 1.31 -6.98
C LYS A 10 14.44 -0.03 -6.52
N VAL A 11 13.51 0.01 -5.57
CA VAL A 11 12.78 -1.16 -5.06
C VAL A 11 11.30 -0.80 -4.94
N ASP A 12 10.42 -1.66 -5.43
CA ASP A 12 8.96 -1.50 -5.36
C ASP A 12 8.25 -2.86 -5.13
N ALA A 13 6.96 -2.82 -4.82
CA ALA A 13 6.14 -4.03 -4.65
C ALA A 13 6.06 -4.82 -5.96
N PHE A 14 6.02 -6.15 -5.87
CA PHE A 14 5.97 -6.99 -7.08
C PHE A 14 4.70 -6.70 -7.91
N THR A 15 3.58 -6.41 -7.26
CA THR A 15 2.32 -6.02 -7.90
C THR A 15 2.50 -4.79 -8.76
N THR A 16 3.13 -3.76 -8.20
CA THR A 16 3.48 -2.53 -8.92
C THR A 16 4.37 -2.83 -10.12
N VAL A 17 5.46 -3.58 -9.92
CA VAL A 17 6.47 -3.84 -10.97
C VAL A 17 5.89 -4.63 -12.15
N TYR A 18 5.09 -5.66 -11.88
CA TYR A 18 4.61 -6.56 -12.93
C TYR A 18 3.26 -6.14 -13.52
N PHE A 19 2.33 -5.62 -12.72
CA PHE A 19 0.96 -5.36 -13.16
C PHE A 19 0.66 -3.89 -13.45
N VAL A 20 1.43 -2.95 -12.88
CA VAL A 20 1.12 -1.52 -12.97
C VAL A 20 2.15 -0.74 -13.76
N ASP A 21 3.44 -0.92 -13.49
CA ASP A 21 4.56 -0.22 -14.12
C ASP A 21 4.52 -0.26 -15.67
N PRO A 22 4.17 -1.38 -16.34
CA PRO A 22 4.10 -1.41 -17.80
C PRO A 22 3.09 -0.42 -18.39
N LEU A 23 2.00 -0.14 -17.67
CA LEU A 23 0.97 0.82 -18.07
C LEU A 23 1.27 2.21 -17.54
N ALA A 24 1.62 2.32 -16.26
CA ALA A 24 1.90 3.58 -15.58
C ALA A 24 3.03 4.35 -16.28
N VAL A 25 4.12 3.68 -16.66
CA VAL A 25 5.26 4.35 -17.32
C VAL A 25 4.86 4.92 -18.69
N ARG A 26 4.02 4.20 -19.45
CA ARG A 26 3.51 4.70 -20.75
C ARG A 26 2.64 5.94 -20.54
N LEU A 27 1.72 5.89 -19.58
CA LEU A 27 0.85 7.01 -19.24
C LEU A 27 1.67 8.22 -18.77
N VAL A 28 2.63 8.02 -17.88
CA VAL A 28 3.52 9.08 -17.38
C VAL A 28 4.29 9.74 -18.52
N TYR A 29 4.80 8.98 -19.49
CA TYR A 29 5.52 9.53 -20.64
C TYR A 29 4.61 10.36 -21.57
N ILE A 30 3.33 10.00 -21.69
CA ILE A 30 2.35 10.78 -22.44
C ILE A 30 2.00 12.05 -21.67
N LEU A 31 1.69 11.92 -20.38
CA LEU A 31 1.27 13.02 -19.51
C LEU A 31 2.39 14.03 -19.25
N SER A 32 3.65 13.60 -19.19
CA SER A 32 4.80 14.50 -18.99
C SER A 32 4.97 15.51 -20.12
N LYS A 33 4.44 15.22 -21.32
CA LYS A 33 4.40 16.17 -22.44
C LYS A 33 3.41 17.32 -22.21
N TYR A 34 2.43 17.13 -21.32
CA TYR A 34 1.41 18.12 -21.00
C TYR A 34 1.73 18.80 -19.68
N ASN A 35 2.49 19.90 -19.74
CA ASN A 35 2.96 20.63 -18.54
C ASN A 35 1.83 21.24 -17.67
N ARG A 36 0.58 21.23 -18.17
CA ARG A 36 -0.61 21.77 -17.49
C ARG A 36 -1.24 20.81 -16.47
N ILE A 37 -0.91 19.52 -16.52
CA ILE A 37 -1.48 18.53 -15.60
C ILE A 37 -0.65 18.53 -14.32
N SER A 38 -1.28 18.82 -13.18
CA SER A 38 -0.63 18.75 -11.87
C SER A 38 -0.69 17.31 -11.34
N PRO A 39 0.35 16.84 -10.63
CA PRO A 39 0.30 15.55 -9.96
C PRO A 39 -0.91 15.42 -9.01
N ASN A 40 -1.19 16.49 -8.25
CA ASN A 40 -2.33 16.51 -7.32
C ASN A 40 -3.70 16.30 -8.02
N PHE A 41 -3.87 16.76 -9.26
CA PHE A 41 -5.10 16.48 -10.01
C PHE A 41 -5.24 14.99 -10.30
N ILE A 42 -4.14 14.32 -10.64
CA ILE A 42 -4.12 12.87 -10.84
C ILE A 42 -4.44 12.14 -9.53
N THR A 43 -3.91 12.61 -8.40
CA THR A 43 -4.27 12.09 -7.05
C THR A 43 -5.76 12.27 -6.75
N THR A 44 -6.38 13.38 -7.16
CA THR A 44 -7.84 13.55 -7.02
C THR A 44 -8.62 12.57 -7.89
N VAL A 45 -8.13 12.28 -9.09
CA VAL A 45 -8.74 11.26 -9.98
C VAL A 45 -8.60 9.86 -9.37
N SER A 46 -7.43 9.50 -8.83
CA SER A 46 -7.25 8.21 -8.14
C SER A 46 -8.20 8.10 -6.95
N LEU A 47 -8.30 9.15 -6.11
CA LEU A 47 -9.23 9.18 -4.99
C LEU A 47 -10.69 8.98 -5.41
N PHE A 48 -11.14 9.66 -6.48
CA PHE A 48 -12.51 9.50 -6.99
C PHE A 48 -12.79 8.06 -7.44
N LEU A 49 -11.84 7.43 -8.14
CA LEU A 49 -11.93 6.03 -8.55
C LEU A 49 -11.95 5.10 -7.33
N GLY A 50 -11.11 5.35 -6.32
CA GLY A 50 -11.07 4.57 -5.10
C GLY A 50 -12.35 4.65 -4.28
N VAL A 51 -12.97 5.84 -4.16
CA VAL A 51 -14.29 6.01 -3.54
C VAL A 51 -15.37 5.27 -4.33
N SER A 52 -15.32 5.34 -5.67
CA SER A 52 -16.24 4.59 -6.54
C SER A 52 -16.09 3.08 -6.37
N SER A 53 -14.86 2.60 -6.13
CA SER A 53 -14.58 1.20 -5.79
C SER A 53 -15.24 0.80 -4.47
N ALA A 54 -15.04 1.60 -3.42
CA ALA A 54 -15.62 1.36 -2.10
C ALA A 54 -17.16 1.27 -2.15
N ILE A 55 -17.80 2.21 -2.85
CA ILE A 55 -19.25 2.20 -3.06
C ILE A 55 -19.68 0.95 -3.82
N SER A 56 -18.97 0.58 -4.89
CA SER A 56 -19.29 -0.58 -5.71
C SER A 56 -19.24 -1.89 -4.90
N PHE A 57 -18.22 -2.06 -4.05
CA PHE A 57 -18.17 -3.19 -3.12
C PHE A 57 -19.29 -3.14 -2.07
N GLY A 58 -19.61 -1.96 -1.55
CA GLY A 58 -20.73 -1.75 -0.61
C GLY A 58 -22.08 -2.22 -1.14
N ILE A 59 -22.34 -2.04 -2.43
CA ILE A 59 -23.57 -2.47 -3.10
C ILE A 59 -23.47 -3.85 -3.76
N GLY A 60 -22.40 -4.61 -3.51
CA GLY A 60 -22.22 -5.99 -4.00
C GLY A 60 -21.83 -6.09 -5.48
N LYS A 61 -21.38 -5.00 -6.11
CA LYS A 61 -20.87 -4.96 -7.48
C LYS A 61 -19.36 -5.21 -7.51
N ASP A 62 -18.95 -6.39 -7.05
CA ASP A 62 -17.54 -6.76 -6.84
C ASP A 62 -16.63 -6.58 -8.07
N ILE A 63 -17.12 -6.89 -9.26
CA ILE A 63 -16.35 -6.73 -10.52
C ILE A 63 -16.02 -5.26 -10.78
N PHE A 64 -16.99 -4.37 -10.62
CA PHE A 64 -16.79 -2.93 -10.78
C PHE A 64 -15.92 -2.38 -9.65
N GLY A 65 -16.11 -2.88 -8.42
CA GLY A 65 -15.25 -2.56 -7.29
C GLY A 65 -13.79 -2.86 -7.59
N ALA A 66 -13.47 -4.08 -8.04
CA ALA A 66 -12.11 -4.49 -8.37
C ALA A 66 -11.52 -3.69 -9.54
N LEU A 67 -12.31 -3.40 -10.58
CA LEU A 67 -11.89 -2.57 -11.71
C LEU A 67 -11.53 -1.16 -11.27
N PHE A 68 -12.40 -0.50 -10.51
CA PHE A 68 -12.14 0.86 -10.01
C PHE A 68 -10.96 0.91 -9.05
N TYR A 69 -10.77 -0.11 -8.21
CA TYR A 69 -9.59 -0.22 -7.36
C TYR A 69 -8.31 -0.32 -8.19
N TYR A 70 -8.28 -1.18 -9.20
CA TYR A 70 -7.12 -1.31 -10.09
C TYR A 70 -6.79 0.00 -10.81
N LEU A 71 -7.81 0.71 -11.31
CA LEU A 71 -7.63 2.01 -11.94
C LEU A 71 -7.13 3.06 -10.94
N SER A 72 -7.70 3.10 -9.73
CA SER A 72 -7.24 3.98 -8.64
C SER A 72 -5.75 3.77 -8.38
N PHE A 73 -5.34 2.50 -8.18
CA PHE A 73 -3.95 2.14 -7.91
C PHE A 73 -3.01 2.47 -9.08
N LEU A 74 -3.49 2.33 -10.32
CA LEU A 74 -2.74 2.74 -11.51
C LEU A 74 -2.48 4.26 -11.52
N PHE A 75 -3.50 5.08 -11.23
CA PHE A 75 -3.38 6.54 -11.25
C PHE A 75 -2.53 7.08 -10.10
N ASP A 76 -2.63 6.46 -8.91
CA ASP A 76 -1.73 6.71 -7.78
C ASP A 76 -0.25 6.44 -8.16
N CYS A 77 -0.01 5.29 -8.80
CA CYS A 77 1.31 5.00 -9.33
C CYS A 77 1.80 6.00 -10.41
N VAL A 78 0.88 6.63 -11.14
CA VAL A 78 1.19 7.61 -12.18
C VAL A 78 1.52 8.98 -11.58
N ASP A 79 0.77 9.45 -10.57
CA ASP A 79 0.98 10.78 -9.98
C ASP A 79 2.36 10.91 -9.33
N GLY A 80 2.81 9.89 -8.59
CA GLY A 80 4.07 9.90 -7.87
C GLY A 80 5.25 9.77 -8.84
N LYS A 81 5.07 9.05 -9.94
CA LYS A 81 6.04 8.99 -11.04
C LYS A 81 6.11 10.32 -11.80
N LEU A 82 4.96 10.95 -12.07
CA LEU A 82 4.89 12.24 -12.76
C LEU A 82 5.51 13.36 -11.92
N ALA A 83 5.25 13.40 -10.62
CA ALA A 83 5.83 14.39 -9.70
C ALA A 83 7.36 14.35 -9.70
N ARG A 84 7.97 13.15 -9.75
CA ARG A 84 9.43 12.99 -9.81
C ARG A 84 10.03 13.49 -11.11
N ILE A 85 9.41 13.15 -12.25
CA ILE A 85 9.92 13.58 -13.57
C ILE A 85 9.78 15.09 -13.75
N THR A 86 8.64 15.65 -13.33
CA THR A 86 8.33 17.07 -13.50
C THR A 86 8.98 17.97 -12.44
N GLY A 87 9.62 17.38 -11.42
CA GLY A 87 10.19 18.11 -10.29
C GLY A 87 9.15 18.79 -9.39
N LYS A 88 7.87 18.44 -9.52
CA LYS A 88 6.74 19.04 -8.78
C LYS A 88 6.44 18.29 -7.46
N THR A 89 7.47 17.84 -6.76
CA THR A 89 7.30 17.20 -5.45
C THR A 89 7.03 18.25 -4.38
N SER A 90 6.06 18.02 -3.49
CA SER A 90 5.72 18.94 -2.41
C SER A 90 5.30 18.19 -1.15
N LEU A 91 5.55 18.78 0.03
CA LEU A 91 5.13 18.19 1.31
C LEU A 91 3.60 18.11 1.42
N VAL A 92 2.90 19.14 0.96
CA VAL A 92 1.43 19.16 0.93
C VAL A 92 0.89 18.07 0.00
N GLY A 93 1.50 17.90 -1.18
CA GLY A 93 1.15 16.83 -2.11
C GLY A 93 1.38 15.45 -1.51
N ALA A 94 2.54 15.21 -0.87
CA ALA A 94 2.84 13.94 -0.22
C ALA A 94 1.88 13.62 0.95
N PHE A 95 1.44 14.64 1.69
CA PHE A 95 0.42 14.47 2.73
C PHE A 95 -0.95 14.14 2.11
N TYR A 96 -1.33 14.83 1.04
CA TYR A 96 -2.59 14.58 0.33
C TYR A 96 -2.66 13.17 -0.27
N ASP A 97 -1.58 12.72 -0.90
CA ASP A 97 -1.35 11.36 -1.40
C ASP A 97 -1.59 10.31 -0.30
N THR A 98 -0.92 10.49 0.85
CA THR A 98 -1.08 9.61 2.01
C THR A 98 -2.52 9.58 2.54
N LEU A 99 -3.20 10.72 2.57
CA LEU A 99 -4.61 10.79 2.99
C LEU A 99 -5.53 10.09 1.98
N ALA A 100 -5.28 10.27 0.69
CA ALA A 100 -6.05 9.61 -0.37
C ALA A 100 -5.90 8.08 -0.26
N ASP A 101 -4.69 7.58 -0.12
CA ASP A 101 -4.38 6.16 0.08
C ASP A 101 -5.17 5.54 1.24
N TRP A 102 -5.13 6.18 2.42
CA TRP A 102 -5.86 5.71 3.59
C TRP A 102 -7.37 5.72 3.35
N THR A 103 -7.88 6.80 2.75
CA THR A 103 -9.31 6.94 2.47
C THR A 103 -9.80 5.83 1.55
N VAL A 104 -9.06 5.55 0.47
CA VAL A 104 -9.40 4.51 -0.50
C VAL A 104 -9.30 3.12 0.13
N ALA A 105 -8.17 2.81 0.78
CA ALA A 105 -7.95 1.49 1.37
C ALA A 105 -9.00 1.14 2.44
N TYR A 106 -9.20 2.02 3.42
CA TYR A 106 -10.17 1.77 4.49
C TYR A 106 -11.62 1.87 4.00
N GLY A 107 -11.91 2.75 3.05
CA GLY A 107 -13.22 2.85 2.43
C GLY A 107 -13.63 1.54 1.74
N ILE A 108 -12.73 0.90 1.00
CA ILE A 108 -13.00 -0.38 0.32
C ILE A 108 -13.26 -1.48 1.34
N TYR A 109 -12.45 -1.60 2.40
CA TYR A 109 -12.69 -2.60 3.44
C TYR A 109 -14.04 -2.39 4.14
N LEU A 110 -14.41 -1.15 4.43
CA LEU A 110 -15.72 -0.82 5.00
C LEU A 110 -16.86 -1.19 4.04
N GLY A 111 -16.72 -0.91 2.75
CA GLY A 111 -17.69 -1.29 1.73
C GLY A 111 -17.90 -2.81 1.69
N ILE A 112 -16.82 -3.58 1.61
CA ILE A 112 -16.87 -5.06 1.61
C ILE A 112 -17.49 -5.57 2.93
N ALA A 113 -17.05 -5.03 4.07
CA ALA A 113 -17.54 -5.43 5.39
C ALA A 113 -19.03 -5.13 5.55
N TYR A 114 -19.49 -3.96 5.10
CA TYR A 114 -20.89 -3.53 5.13
C TYR A 114 -21.77 -4.46 4.29
N ASN A 115 -21.37 -4.73 3.05
CA ASN A 115 -22.11 -5.65 2.18
C ASN A 115 -22.23 -7.06 2.79
N SER A 116 -21.18 -7.50 3.50
CA SER A 116 -21.13 -8.85 4.08
C SER A 116 -21.94 -9.02 5.37
N LEU A 117 -22.41 -7.94 6.02
CA LEU A 117 -23.04 -7.99 7.34
C LEU A 117 -24.26 -8.92 7.43
N ASN A 118 -25.11 -8.90 6.39
CA ASN A 118 -26.39 -9.63 6.43
C ASN A 118 -26.29 -11.05 5.87
N TYR A 119 -25.21 -11.37 5.15
CA TYR A 119 -25.07 -12.64 4.43
C TYR A 119 -23.99 -13.52 5.04
N GLU A 120 -22.82 -12.94 5.36
CA GLU A 120 -21.66 -13.68 5.87
C GLU A 120 -20.90 -12.82 6.91
N PRO A 121 -21.43 -12.66 8.13
CA PRO A 121 -20.84 -11.82 9.18
C PRO A 121 -19.38 -12.17 9.51
N LYS A 122 -18.98 -13.43 9.31
CA LYS A 122 -17.60 -13.90 9.50
C LYS A 122 -16.60 -13.10 8.66
N ILE A 123 -16.96 -12.71 7.43
CA ILE A 123 -16.11 -11.89 6.57
C ILE A 123 -15.94 -10.49 7.17
N THR A 124 -17.03 -9.89 7.67
CA THR A 124 -16.98 -8.59 8.34
C THR A 124 -16.05 -8.63 9.55
N TYR A 125 -16.19 -9.62 10.44
CA TYR A 125 -15.31 -9.76 11.60
C TYR A 125 -13.85 -10.00 11.22
N ALA A 126 -13.59 -10.86 10.23
CA ALA A 126 -12.23 -11.11 9.72
C ALA A 126 -11.61 -9.85 9.10
N MET A 127 -12.42 -9.05 8.38
CA MET A 127 -11.98 -7.76 7.82
C MET A 127 -11.63 -6.77 8.92
N LEU A 128 -12.44 -6.65 9.97
CA LEU A 128 -12.15 -5.79 11.12
C LEU A 128 -10.86 -6.21 11.82
N LEU A 129 -10.67 -7.51 12.07
CA LEU A 129 -9.43 -8.05 12.64
C LEU A 129 -8.22 -7.74 11.76
N PHE A 130 -8.34 -7.93 10.45
CA PHE A 130 -7.28 -7.60 9.49
C PHE A 130 -6.91 -6.11 9.55
N VAL A 131 -7.91 -5.21 9.52
CA VAL A 131 -7.69 -3.76 9.58
C VAL A 131 -7.03 -3.34 10.90
N ILE A 132 -7.49 -3.87 12.03
CA ILE A 132 -6.90 -3.58 13.34
C ILE A 132 -5.45 -4.06 13.38
N SER A 133 -5.17 -5.29 12.94
CA SER A 133 -3.81 -5.84 12.90
C SER A 133 -2.89 -5.01 11.99
N LYS A 134 -3.38 -4.58 10.81
CA LYS A 134 -2.64 -3.70 9.89
C LYS A 134 -2.34 -2.34 10.52
N LEU A 135 -3.31 -1.73 11.20
CA LEU A 135 -3.13 -0.46 11.92
C LEU A 135 -2.07 -0.56 13.03
N VAL A 136 -2.13 -1.62 13.84
CA VAL A 136 -1.14 -1.89 14.90
C VAL A 136 0.25 -2.04 14.30
N TYR A 137 0.39 -2.83 13.23
CA TYR A 137 1.66 -3.01 12.52
C TYR A 137 2.23 -1.67 12.01
N ILE A 138 1.42 -0.87 11.31
CA ILE A 138 1.84 0.44 10.77
C ILE A 138 2.32 1.35 11.90
N ARG A 139 1.63 1.36 13.06
CA ARG A 139 2.04 2.17 14.22
C ARG A 139 3.37 1.72 14.81
N ILE A 140 3.59 0.42 14.93
CA ILE A 140 4.85 -0.14 15.45
C ILE A 140 6.01 0.17 14.50
N VAL A 141 5.83 0.00 13.20
CA VAL A 141 6.85 0.31 12.19
C VAL A 141 7.16 1.82 12.19
N HIS A 142 6.14 2.68 12.24
CA HIS A 142 6.34 4.12 12.33
C HIS A 142 7.11 4.52 13.60
N TYR A 143 6.80 3.89 14.74
CA TYR A 143 7.53 4.10 15.98
C TYR A 143 8.99 3.64 15.89
N LYS A 144 9.24 2.48 15.29
CA LYS A 144 10.57 1.95 15.01
C LYS A 144 11.40 2.91 14.16
N ASP A 145 10.82 3.45 13.09
CA ASP A 145 11.48 4.43 12.22
C ASP A 145 11.80 5.73 12.95
N LYS A 146 10.90 6.20 13.82
CA LYS A 146 11.13 7.39 14.65
C LYS A 146 12.32 7.20 15.59
N ILE A 147 12.44 6.03 16.23
CA ILE A 147 13.60 5.69 17.08
C ILE A 147 14.88 5.58 16.25
N HIS A 148 14.84 4.88 15.11
CA HIS A 148 16.02 4.77 14.25
C HIS A 148 16.52 6.14 13.79
N ARG A 149 15.63 7.08 13.46
CA ARG A 149 16.00 8.45 13.09
C ARG A 149 16.58 9.24 14.25
N SER A 150 16.03 9.11 15.47
CA SER A 150 16.57 9.81 16.65
C SER A 150 17.94 9.30 17.06
N VAL A 151 18.18 7.98 16.95
CA VAL A 151 19.48 7.34 17.22
C VAL A 151 20.49 7.67 16.11
N ASN A 152 20.12 7.54 14.84
CA ASN A 152 21.03 7.81 13.71
C ASN A 152 21.35 9.30 13.52
N HIS A 153 20.56 10.23 14.06
CA HIS A 153 20.97 11.63 14.15
C HIS A 153 22.24 11.82 15.00
N LYS A 154 22.60 10.87 15.87
CA LYS A 154 23.84 10.86 16.67
C LYS A 154 24.97 10.02 16.06
N THR A 155 24.67 9.08 15.16
CA THR A 155 25.65 8.13 14.60
C THR A 155 25.48 8.01 13.09
N LYS A 156 26.10 8.92 12.35
CA LYS A 156 26.19 8.86 10.89
C LYS A 156 27.29 7.88 10.48
N LYS A 157 27.00 6.57 10.44
CA LYS A 157 27.75 5.63 9.59
C LYS A 157 27.02 4.30 9.36
N ASP A 158 26.81 4.04 8.07
CA ASP A 158 26.33 2.85 7.36
C ASP A 158 26.20 1.52 8.09
N LYS A 159 25.09 0.83 7.81
CA LYS A 159 25.10 -0.59 7.37
C LYS A 159 23.98 -0.83 6.35
N ASN A 160 24.37 -1.20 5.12
CA ASN A 160 23.48 -1.82 4.14
C ASN A 160 23.17 -3.24 4.62
N ILE A 161 21.90 -3.48 4.95
CA ILE A 161 21.37 -4.83 5.15
C ILE A 161 20.90 -5.29 3.77
N ASP A 162 21.58 -6.27 3.18
CA ASP A 162 21.21 -6.85 1.89
C ASP A 162 19.97 -7.74 2.07
N ILE A 163 18.85 -7.19 1.65
CA ILE A 163 17.56 -7.87 1.53
C ILE A 163 17.64 -8.76 0.28
N PRO A 164 17.31 -10.07 0.35
CA PRO A 164 17.24 -10.91 -0.84
C PRO A 164 16.29 -10.28 -1.87
N THR A 165 16.85 -9.86 -2.99
CA THR A 165 16.19 -9.07 -4.03
C THR A 165 16.35 -9.76 -5.38
N PHE A 166 15.24 -10.00 -6.06
CA PHE A 166 15.22 -10.49 -7.45
C PHE A 166 14.91 -9.28 -8.35
N GLY A 167 15.93 -8.45 -8.61
CA GLY A 167 15.77 -7.19 -9.38
C GLY A 167 15.06 -6.06 -8.60
N ARG A 168 14.31 -5.18 -9.30
CA ARG A 168 13.56 -4.04 -8.71
C ARG A 168 12.40 -4.46 -7.80
N ALA A 169 12.01 -5.73 -7.79
CA ALA A 169 10.89 -6.24 -6.99
C ALA A 169 11.38 -6.76 -5.63
N LYS A 170 10.77 -6.30 -4.54
CA LYS A 170 10.99 -6.84 -3.19
C LYS A 170 10.19 -8.14 -3.05
N LEU A 171 10.85 -9.24 -2.68
CA LEU A 171 10.22 -10.56 -2.51
C LEU A 171 9.84 -10.89 -1.04
N ILE A 172 10.22 -10.05 -0.08
CA ILE A 172 10.01 -10.27 1.36
C ILE A 172 8.51 -10.13 1.73
N PRO A 173 8.00 -10.87 2.73
CA PRO A 173 6.59 -10.83 3.18
C PRO A 173 5.95 -9.45 3.47
N ASP A 174 6.71 -8.40 3.79
CA ASP A 174 6.20 -7.00 3.84
C ASP A 174 5.79 -6.44 2.45
N ALA A 175 6.12 -7.15 1.36
CA ALA A 175 5.83 -6.80 -0.03
C ALA A 175 4.70 -7.63 -0.64
N ILE A 176 4.08 -8.54 0.14
CA ILE A 176 2.79 -9.11 -0.26
C ILE A 176 1.78 -7.98 -0.17
N ASP A 177 1.28 -7.58 -1.33
CA ASP A 177 0.26 -6.55 -1.45
C ASP A 177 -1.09 -7.15 -1.02
N TRP A 178 -1.30 -7.22 0.30
CA TRP A 178 -2.48 -7.83 0.91
C TRP A 178 -3.77 -7.21 0.37
N ASP A 179 -3.71 -5.94 -0.01
CA ASP A 179 -4.84 -5.20 -0.55
C ASP A 179 -5.24 -5.79 -1.90
N PHE A 180 -4.27 -6.09 -2.76
CA PHE A 180 -4.49 -6.83 -4.01
C PHE A 180 -5.08 -8.23 -3.77
N LEU A 181 -4.54 -9.00 -2.82
CA LEU A 181 -5.00 -10.36 -2.53
C LEU A 181 -6.38 -10.41 -1.90
N ILE A 182 -6.80 -9.37 -1.18
CA ILE A 182 -8.12 -9.30 -0.55
C ILE A 182 -9.16 -8.73 -1.52
N ILE A 183 -8.77 -7.76 -2.34
CA ILE A 183 -9.70 -7.00 -3.18
C ILE A 183 -9.87 -7.63 -4.57
N ILE A 184 -8.78 -8.00 -5.25
CA ILE A 184 -8.82 -8.46 -6.64
C ILE A 184 -8.94 -9.98 -6.74
N PHE A 185 -8.09 -10.70 -6.01
CA PHE A 185 -7.98 -12.15 -6.16
C PHE A 185 -9.29 -12.93 -5.90
N PRO A 186 -10.10 -12.62 -4.87
CA PRO A 186 -11.34 -13.34 -4.62
C PRO A 186 -12.40 -13.08 -5.68
N VAL A 187 -12.35 -11.92 -6.36
CA VAL A 187 -13.26 -11.58 -7.48
C VAL A 187 -12.95 -12.42 -8.71
N ILE A 188 -11.68 -12.72 -8.96
CA ILE A 188 -11.23 -13.57 -10.07
C ILE A 188 -11.62 -15.02 -9.82
N VAL A 189 -11.30 -15.54 -8.64
CA VAL A 189 -11.45 -16.98 -8.33
C VAL A 189 -12.92 -17.34 -8.03
N LYS A 190 -13.75 -16.38 -7.64
CA LYS A 190 -15.18 -16.56 -7.27
C LYS A 190 -15.41 -17.58 -6.14
N VAL A 191 -14.39 -17.84 -5.33
CA VAL A 191 -14.49 -18.70 -4.14
C VAL A 191 -14.57 -17.82 -2.91
N ARG A 192 -15.73 -17.81 -2.24
CA ARG A 192 -15.99 -16.95 -1.07
C ARG A 192 -15.10 -17.31 0.12
N GLU A 193 -14.92 -18.60 0.37
CA GLU A 193 -14.07 -19.12 1.46
C GLU A 193 -12.61 -18.68 1.35
N LEU A 194 -12.14 -18.42 0.13
CA LEU A 194 -10.79 -17.96 -0.13
C LEU A 194 -10.57 -16.55 0.42
N ARG A 195 -11.58 -15.67 0.32
CA ARG A 195 -11.52 -14.32 0.89
C ARG A 195 -11.35 -14.38 2.41
N LEU A 196 -12.15 -15.20 3.07
CA LEU A 196 -12.08 -15.38 4.53
C LEU A 196 -10.72 -15.95 4.96
N PHE A 197 -10.24 -16.97 4.25
CA PHE A 197 -8.93 -17.56 4.50
C PHE A 197 -7.80 -16.52 4.38
N ILE A 198 -7.77 -15.75 3.30
CA ILE A 198 -6.76 -14.71 3.07
C ILE A 198 -6.82 -13.63 4.15
N LEU A 199 -8.01 -13.21 4.57
CA LEU A 199 -8.18 -12.23 5.65
C LEU A 199 -7.60 -12.73 6.98
N ILE A 200 -7.89 -13.97 7.36
CA ILE A 200 -7.38 -14.57 8.60
C ILE A 200 -5.86 -14.70 8.54
N VAL A 201 -5.33 -15.24 7.44
CA VAL A 201 -3.89 -15.39 7.25
C VAL A 201 -3.19 -14.03 7.28
N GLY A 202 -3.73 -13.03 6.58
CA GLY A 202 -3.21 -11.67 6.58
C GLY A 202 -3.25 -11.01 7.97
N ALA A 203 -4.33 -11.22 8.74
CA ALA A 203 -4.46 -10.70 10.09
C ALA A 203 -3.41 -11.31 11.04
N ILE A 204 -3.26 -12.64 11.03
CA ILE A 204 -2.24 -13.36 11.80
C ILE A 204 -0.85 -12.87 11.41
N PHE A 205 -0.60 -12.74 10.10
CA PHE A 205 0.67 -12.29 9.57
C PHE A 205 1.05 -10.89 10.08
N TYR A 206 0.13 -9.91 10.05
CA TYR A 206 0.38 -8.58 10.60
C TYR A 206 0.61 -8.59 12.12
N VAL A 207 -0.05 -9.47 12.87
CA VAL A 207 0.20 -9.65 14.31
C VAL A 207 1.62 -10.17 14.55
N LEU A 208 2.05 -11.20 13.81
CA LEU A 208 3.40 -11.75 13.94
C LEU A 208 4.48 -10.70 13.62
N LEU A 209 4.29 -9.94 12.53
CA LEU A 209 5.19 -8.85 12.18
C LEU A 209 5.21 -7.72 13.23
N SER A 210 4.06 -7.43 13.83
CA SER A 210 3.93 -6.46 14.92
C SER A 210 4.76 -6.91 16.12
N CYS A 211 4.61 -8.16 16.55
CA CYS A 211 5.38 -8.74 17.65
C CYS A 211 6.88 -8.75 17.37
N ALA A 212 7.30 -9.15 16.16
CA ALA A 212 8.69 -9.17 15.76
C ALA A 212 9.32 -7.76 15.79
N ASN A 213 8.63 -6.75 15.26
CA ASN A 213 9.12 -5.37 15.28
C ASN A 213 9.13 -4.77 16.69
N ALA A 214 8.13 -5.06 17.52
CA ALA A 214 8.11 -4.63 18.92
C ALA A 214 9.29 -5.25 19.70
N TYR A 215 9.60 -6.53 19.48
CA TYR A 215 10.77 -7.19 20.08
C TYR A 215 12.08 -6.51 19.70
N ILE A 216 12.28 -6.17 18.42
CA ILE A 216 13.47 -5.46 17.93
C ILE A 216 13.60 -4.07 18.59
N ILE A 217 12.48 -3.35 18.75
CA ILE A 217 12.48 -2.03 19.40
C ILE A 217 12.89 -2.18 20.87
N MET A 218 12.30 -3.14 21.60
CA MET A 218 12.61 -3.35 23.01
C MET A 218 14.07 -3.72 23.25
N THR A 219 14.65 -4.59 22.41
CA THR A 219 16.07 -4.96 22.52
C THR A 219 16.99 -3.79 22.19
N SER A 220 16.63 -2.97 21.20
CA SER A 220 17.38 -1.76 20.84
C SER A 220 17.38 -0.70 21.95
N LEU A 221 16.26 -0.53 22.65
CA LEU A 221 16.15 0.40 23.77
C LEU A 221 16.98 -0.06 24.98
N LYS A 222 16.88 -1.34 25.37
CA LYS A 222 17.71 -1.90 26.46
C LYS A 222 19.20 -1.78 26.20
N ALA A 223 19.64 -1.95 24.95
CA ALA A 223 21.03 -1.77 24.57
C ALA A 223 21.51 -0.31 24.63
N SER A 224 20.59 0.66 24.52
CA SER A 224 20.88 2.09 24.66
C SER A 224 20.95 2.54 26.12
N ASP A 225 20.10 2.00 27.00
CA ASP A 225 20.11 2.37 28.43
C ASP A 225 21.36 1.87 29.18
N ASN A 226 22.01 0.82 28.64
CA ASN A 226 23.24 0.24 29.21
C ASN A 226 24.54 0.92 28.69
N ARG A 227 24.47 2.00 27.92
CA ARG A 227 25.63 2.80 27.46
C ARG A 227 25.64 4.18 28.10
#